data_AF-A0A061NDE6-F1
#
_entry.id   AF-A0A061NDE6-F1
#
_cell.length_a   1.000
_cell.length_b   1.000
_cell.length_c   1.000
_cell.angle_alpha   90.00
_cell.angle_beta   90.00
_cell.angle_gamma   90.00
#
_symmetry.space_group_name_H-M   'P 1'
#
loop_
_entity.id
_entity.type
_entity.pdbx_description
1 polymer ?
#
loop_
_entity_poly.entity_id
_entity_poly.type
_entity_poly.pdbx_seq_one_letter_code
_entity_poly.pdbx_strand_id
1 'polypeptide(L)'
;MGSQQDQLYEDLTQLRTKQIVDTLSHAEKQKLQTVIYDIEQLLEKQYKKKFDLNQMQEESWVSIHAFRNFSFQDVTPKKTFMDVLLSRPQFPCYSVNVEEEDWEVNYLQFPNVMKLKMMFEKEGIVFSDVLPGFMDYFYSNQLSKEDKEQMERLPDPTWCLSKVDEIEGLDEILKSTNSELHDMVLWLKEMWHKDYQLFIDYDEAMTITIS
;
A
#
# COMPACT_ATOMS: atom_id res chain seq x y z
N MET A 1 -16.19 -14.17 11.85
CA MET A 1 -16.55 -13.00 12.67
C MET A 1 -15.26 -12.57 13.32
N GLY A 2 -14.61 -11.53 12.76
CA GLY A 2 -13.42 -10.94 13.35
C GLY A 2 -13.75 -10.33 14.71
N SER A 3 -12.76 -10.27 15.58
CA SER A 3 -12.88 -9.54 16.84
C SER A 3 -13.11 -8.05 16.54
N GLN A 4 -13.73 -7.31 17.45
CA GLN A 4 -13.89 -5.85 17.31
C GLN A 4 -12.54 -5.15 17.08
N GLN A 5 -11.48 -5.71 17.64
CA GLN A 5 -10.10 -5.26 17.45
C GLN A 5 -9.61 -5.49 16.02
N ASP A 6 -9.92 -6.64 15.41
CA ASP A 6 -9.57 -6.94 14.00
C ASP A 6 -10.23 -5.92 13.06
N GLN A 7 -11.50 -5.56 13.33
CA GLN A 7 -12.22 -4.57 12.52
C GLN A 7 -11.61 -3.17 12.65
N LEU A 8 -11.16 -2.78 13.85
CA LEU A 8 -10.51 -1.49 14.06
C LEU A 8 -9.17 -1.42 13.32
N TYR A 9 -8.37 -2.48 13.34
CA TYR A 9 -7.12 -2.53 12.58
C TYR A 9 -7.36 -2.49 11.08
N GLU A 10 -8.33 -3.24 10.58
CA GLU A 10 -8.72 -3.19 9.16
C GLU A 10 -9.15 -1.77 8.76
N ASP A 11 -10.00 -1.13 9.58
CA ASP A 11 -10.43 0.25 9.35
C ASP A 11 -9.26 1.25 9.37
N LEU A 12 -8.30 1.07 10.29
CA LEU A 12 -7.10 1.90 10.36
C LEU A 12 -6.27 1.76 9.08
N THR A 13 -5.91 0.53 8.71
CA THR A 13 -5.13 0.23 7.51
C THR A 13 -5.80 0.78 6.26
N GLN A 14 -7.10 0.55 6.07
CA GLN A 14 -7.84 1.06 4.90
C GLN A 14 -7.81 2.59 4.82
N LEU A 15 -8.08 3.29 5.92
CA LEU A 15 -8.09 4.75 5.95
C LEU A 15 -6.70 5.33 5.73
N ARG A 16 -5.66 4.62 6.15
CA ARG A 16 -4.27 5.09 6.09
C ARG A 16 -3.64 4.82 4.74
N THR A 17 -3.86 3.65 4.16
CA THR A 17 -3.53 3.39 2.75
C THR A 17 -4.25 4.41 1.87
N LYS A 18 -5.54 4.67 2.12
CA LYS A 18 -6.26 5.72 1.39
C LYS A 18 -5.65 7.10 1.62
N GLN A 19 -5.23 7.46 2.84
CA GLN A 19 -4.55 8.73 3.12
C GLN A 19 -3.27 8.91 2.29
N ILE A 20 -2.54 7.83 2.04
CA ILE A 20 -1.32 7.81 1.23
C ILE A 20 -1.68 8.03 -0.24
N VAL A 21 -2.59 7.24 -0.80
CA VAL A 21 -2.81 7.25 -2.25
C VAL A 21 -3.86 8.25 -2.74
N ASP A 22 -4.73 8.73 -1.86
CA ASP A 22 -5.86 9.60 -2.19
C ASP A 22 -6.16 10.61 -1.06
N THR A 23 -7.06 11.56 -1.30
CA THR A 23 -7.48 12.54 -0.29
C THR A 23 -8.64 12.00 0.53
N LEU A 24 -8.44 11.90 1.85
CA LEU A 24 -9.55 11.59 2.76
C LEU A 24 -10.59 12.71 2.77
N SER A 25 -11.86 12.31 2.63
CA SER A 25 -13.01 13.20 2.86
C SER A 25 -13.09 13.64 4.32
N HIS A 26 -13.92 14.66 4.60
CA HIS A 26 -14.09 15.15 5.97
C HIS A 26 -14.61 14.06 6.92
N ALA A 27 -15.55 13.22 6.45
CA ALA A 27 -16.10 12.12 7.23
C ALA A 27 -15.04 11.03 7.50
N GLU A 28 -14.20 10.72 6.51
CA GLU A 28 -13.11 9.74 6.68
C GLU A 28 -12.03 10.25 7.62
N LYS A 29 -11.70 11.54 7.60
CA LYS A 29 -10.78 12.16 8.58
C LYS A 29 -11.32 12.04 10.00
N GLN A 30 -12.62 12.26 10.19
CA GLN A 30 -13.26 12.06 11.50
C GLN A 30 -13.24 10.58 11.91
N LYS A 31 -13.56 9.66 10.98
CA LYS A 31 -13.51 8.21 11.23
C LYS A 31 -12.10 7.78 11.64
N LEU A 32 -11.07 8.24 10.93
CA LEU A 32 -9.67 7.93 11.24
C LEU A 32 -9.29 8.39 12.65
N GLN A 33 -9.68 9.59 13.06
CA GLN A 33 -9.44 10.08 14.42
C GLN A 33 -10.13 9.21 15.48
N THR A 34 -11.36 8.77 15.23
CA THR A 34 -12.08 7.87 16.14
C THR A 34 -11.41 6.51 16.23
N VAL A 35 -11.04 5.91 15.09
CA VAL A 35 -10.37 4.61 15.04
C VAL A 35 -9.02 4.65 15.76
N ILE A 36 -8.20 5.68 15.52
CA ILE A 36 -6.93 5.89 16.23
C ILE A 36 -7.15 5.93 17.74
N TYR A 37 -8.10 6.74 18.19
CA TYR A 37 -8.41 6.87 19.61
C TYR A 37 -8.82 5.53 20.22
N ASP A 38 -9.71 4.79 19.56
CA ASP A 38 -10.20 3.50 20.06
C ASP A 38 -9.07 2.45 20.15
N ILE A 39 -8.18 2.41 19.17
CA ILE A 39 -7.00 1.52 19.19
C ILE A 39 -6.03 1.92 20.29
N GLU A 40 -5.71 3.21 20.43
CA GLU A 40 -4.84 3.72 21.50
C GLU A 40 -5.39 3.33 22.88
N GLN A 41 -6.71 3.45 23.10
CA GLN A 41 -7.35 3.03 24.36
C GLN A 41 -7.25 1.52 24.61
N LEU A 42 -7.39 0.70 23.56
CA LEU A 42 -7.22 -0.75 23.67
C LEU A 42 -5.78 -1.12 24.03
N LEU A 43 -4.80 -0.52 23.36
CA LEU A 43 -3.38 -0.73 23.59
C LEU A 43 -2.96 -0.24 24.99
N GLU A 44 -3.42 0.94 25.42
CA GLU A 44 -3.19 1.46 26.76
C GLU A 44 -3.71 0.51 27.85
N LYS A 45 -4.90 -0.04 27.64
CA LYS A 45 -5.50 -1.01 28.57
C LYS A 45 -4.67 -2.29 28.66
N GLN A 46 -4.16 -2.78 27.52
CA GLN A 46 -3.40 -4.02 27.40
C GLN A 46 -1.97 -3.88 27.94
N TYR A 47 -1.26 -2.82 27.56
CA TYR A 47 0.18 -2.65 27.81
C TYR A 47 0.52 -1.66 28.92
N LYS A 48 -0.48 -0.97 29.50
CA LYS A 48 -0.30 0.00 30.60
C LYS A 48 0.66 1.15 30.28
N LYS A 49 0.80 1.51 29.00
CA LYS A 49 1.58 2.64 28.51
C LYS A 49 0.77 3.41 27.46
N LYS A 50 1.03 4.71 27.36
CA LYS A 50 0.43 5.58 26.34
C LYS A 50 1.00 5.23 24.96
N PHE A 51 0.15 5.24 23.95
CA PHE A 51 0.52 5.14 22.54
C PHE A 51 0.15 6.43 21.82
N ASP A 52 0.92 6.77 20.79
CA ASP A 52 0.63 7.88 19.88
C ASP A 52 0.78 7.34 18.46
N LEU A 53 -0.34 6.87 17.89
CA LEU A 53 -0.32 6.25 16.57
C LEU A 53 0.00 7.25 15.47
N ASN A 54 -0.25 8.55 15.69
CA ASN A 54 0.16 9.58 14.74
C ASN A 54 1.67 9.75 14.72
N GLN A 55 2.31 9.78 15.89
CA GLN A 55 3.77 9.80 15.94
C GLN A 55 4.37 8.53 15.32
N MET A 56 3.81 7.35 15.64
CA MET A 56 4.27 6.08 15.05
C MET A 56 4.12 6.08 13.52
N GLN A 57 3.06 6.68 12.98
CA GLN A 57 2.90 6.86 11.55
C GLN A 57 4.00 7.75 10.95
N GLU A 58 4.30 8.91 11.56
CA GLU A 58 5.35 9.81 11.04
C GLU A 58 6.74 9.13 11.02
N GLU A 59 6.96 8.14 11.89
CA GLU A 59 8.18 7.33 11.96
C GLU A 59 8.12 6.07 11.08
N SER A 60 6.95 5.76 10.50
CA SER A 60 6.74 4.54 9.72
C SER A 60 7.35 4.60 8.32
N TRP A 61 7.78 3.43 7.85
CA TRP A 61 8.26 3.23 6.49
C TRP A 61 7.13 2.69 5.63
N VAL A 62 7.02 3.23 4.42
CA VAL A 62 6.11 2.79 3.39
C VAL A 62 6.93 2.06 2.33
N SER A 63 6.52 0.85 1.95
CA SER A 63 7.19 0.10 0.89
C SER A 63 6.58 0.43 -0.46
N ILE A 64 7.45 0.61 -1.45
CA ILE A 64 7.09 0.75 -2.85
C ILE A 64 7.66 -0.47 -3.56
N HIS A 65 6.77 -1.29 -4.07
CA HIS A 65 7.09 -2.53 -4.74
C HIS A 65 7.10 -2.30 -6.25
N ALA A 66 8.09 -2.86 -6.91
CA ALA A 66 8.21 -2.88 -8.35
C ALA A 66 8.30 -4.32 -8.81
N PHE A 67 7.49 -4.72 -9.78
CA PHE A 67 7.60 -6.05 -10.37
C PHE A 67 7.28 -6.06 -11.85
N ARG A 68 7.78 -7.09 -12.55
CA ARG A 68 7.47 -7.35 -13.96
C ARG A 68 7.39 -8.86 -14.22
N ASN A 69 6.99 -9.25 -15.43
CA ASN A 69 6.96 -10.66 -15.88
C ASN A 69 6.26 -11.64 -14.91
N PHE A 70 5.29 -11.16 -14.14
CA PHE A 70 4.57 -11.96 -13.17
C PHE A 70 3.44 -12.77 -13.83
N SER A 71 3.02 -13.83 -13.16
CA SER A 71 1.84 -14.60 -13.55
C SER A 71 1.03 -15.02 -12.34
N PHE A 72 -0.25 -15.28 -12.56
CA PHE A 72 -1.13 -15.82 -11.54
C PHE A 72 -1.37 -17.30 -11.74
N GLN A 73 -1.33 -18.06 -10.65
CA GLN A 73 -1.73 -19.45 -10.64
C GLN A 73 -2.97 -19.60 -9.75
N ASP A 74 -4.03 -20.19 -10.28
CA ASP A 74 -5.20 -20.57 -9.49
C ASP A 74 -4.81 -21.71 -8.53
N VAL A 75 -4.85 -21.41 -7.24
CA VAL A 75 -4.54 -22.33 -6.14
C VAL A 75 -5.77 -22.58 -5.26
N THR A 76 -6.97 -22.30 -5.79
CA THR A 76 -8.23 -22.48 -5.09
C THR A 76 -8.36 -23.92 -4.59
N PRO A 77 -8.50 -24.14 -3.26
CA PRO A 77 -8.63 -25.48 -2.70
C PRO A 77 -9.83 -26.21 -3.28
N LYS A 78 -9.64 -27.44 -3.75
CA LYS A 78 -10.74 -28.26 -4.27
C LYS A 78 -11.78 -28.51 -3.18
N LYS A 79 -13.07 -28.39 -3.51
CA LYS A 79 -14.16 -28.70 -2.57
C LYS A 79 -14.05 -30.14 -2.08
N THR A 80 -14.10 -30.32 -0.77
CA THR A 80 -14.26 -31.65 -0.18
C THR A 80 -15.71 -32.10 -0.27
N PHE A 81 -15.96 -33.40 -0.07
CA PHE A 81 -17.33 -33.93 0.01
C PHE A 81 -18.18 -33.23 1.08
N MET A 82 -17.58 -32.90 2.23
CA MET A 82 -18.26 -32.16 3.30
C MET A 82 -18.62 -30.74 2.88
N ASP A 83 -17.78 -30.08 2.08
CA ASP A 83 -18.07 -28.73 1.58
C ASP A 83 -19.23 -28.74 0.59
N VAL A 84 -19.35 -29.79 -0.22
CA VAL A 84 -20.50 -29.98 -1.11
C VAL A 84 -21.77 -30.23 -0.30
N LEU A 85 -21.74 -31.16 0.66
CA LEU A 85 -22.90 -31.47 1.51
C LEU A 85 -23.42 -30.27 2.28
N LEU A 86 -22.51 -29.45 2.82
CA LEU A 86 -22.83 -28.26 3.61
C LEU A 86 -23.03 -27.00 2.75
N SER A 87 -23.00 -27.13 1.41
CA SER A 87 -23.09 -26.00 0.47
C SER A 87 -22.13 -24.85 0.82
N ARG A 88 -20.93 -25.20 1.30
CA ARG A 88 -19.95 -24.20 1.71
C ARG A 88 -19.47 -23.41 0.48
N PRO A 89 -19.35 -22.07 0.62
CA PRO A 89 -18.79 -21.24 -0.43
C PRO A 89 -17.33 -21.62 -0.66
N GLN A 90 -16.89 -21.50 -1.91
CA GLN A 90 -15.49 -21.61 -2.29
C GLN A 90 -15.05 -20.24 -2.76
N PHE A 91 -13.97 -19.75 -2.17
CA PHE A 91 -13.42 -18.45 -2.49
C PHE A 91 -12.22 -18.67 -3.41
N PRO A 92 -12.21 -18.07 -4.61
CA PRO A 92 -11.05 -18.15 -5.48
C PRO A 92 -9.80 -17.60 -4.79
N CYS A 93 -8.69 -18.30 -4.97
CA CYS A 93 -7.40 -17.94 -4.41
C CYS A 93 -6.32 -18.12 -5.46
N TYR A 94 -5.43 -17.15 -5.58
CA TYR A 94 -4.38 -17.12 -6.61
C TYR A 94 -3.02 -16.93 -5.96
N SER A 95 -1.98 -17.61 -6.46
CA SER A 95 -0.60 -17.27 -6.10
C SER A 95 0.04 -16.40 -7.17
N VAL A 96 0.86 -15.43 -6.76
CA VAL A 96 1.70 -14.64 -7.66
C VAL A 96 3.01 -15.39 -7.84
N ASN A 97 3.36 -15.66 -9.10
CA ASN A 97 4.65 -16.20 -9.47
C ASN A 97 5.45 -15.07 -10.12
N VAL A 98 6.54 -14.67 -9.48
CA VAL A 98 7.50 -13.67 -9.94
C VAL A 98 8.90 -14.18 -9.60
N GLU A 99 9.83 -14.06 -10.53
CA GLU A 99 11.23 -14.39 -10.28
C GLU A 99 11.86 -13.30 -9.39
N GLU A 100 12.84 -13.68 -8.56
CA GLU A 100 13.48 -12.74 -7.61
C GLU A 100 14.13 -11.55 -8.33
N GLU A 101 14.66 -11.74 -9.54
CA GLU A 101 15.27 -10.67 -10.35
C GLU A 101 14.25 -9.69 -10.94
N ASP A 102 12.99 -10.10 -11.03
CA ASP A 102 11.87 -9.29 -11.55
C ASP A 102 11.04 -8.67 -10.42
N TRP A 103 11.61 -8.62 -9.22
CA TRP A 103 11.02 -8.05 -8.02
C TRP A 103 12.02 -7.12 -7.30
N GLU A 104 11.65 -5.86 -7.15
CA GLU A 104 12.41 -4.87 -6.39
C GLU A 104 11.50 -4.17 -5.36
N VAL A 105 12.10 -3.74 -4.25
CA VAL A 105 11.40 -2.97 -3.21
C VAL A 105 12.28 -1.82 -2.77
N ASN A 106 11.68 -0.64 -2.67
CA ASN A 106 12.30 0.52 -2.07
C ASN A 106 11.39 1.08 -0.97
N TYR A 107 11.94 1.91 -0.09
CA TYR A 107 11.24 2.38 1.10
C TYR A 107 11.35 3.89 1.22
N LEU A 108 10.28 4.51 1.70
CA LEU A 108 10.25 5.94 2.01
C LEU A 108 9.55 6.15 3.34
N GLN A 109 10.03 7.09 4.15
CA GLN A 109 9.29 7.48 5.34
C GLN A 109 7.95 8.09 4.96
N PHE A 110 6.90 7.80 5.73
CA PHE A 110 5.55 8.31 5.49
C PHE A 110 5.49 9.82 5.19
N PRO A 111 6.19 10.72 5.93
CA PRO A 111 6.12 12.16 5.66
C PRO A 111 6.71 12.52 4.29
N ASN A 112 7.70 11.76 3.82
CA ASN A 112 8.27 11.92 2.50
C ASN A 112 7.31 11.38 1.42
N VAL A 113 6.57 10.29 1.66
CA VAL A 113 5.53 9.83 0.73
C VAL A 113 4.46 10.89 0.55
N MET A 114 4.01 11.50 1.65
CA MET A 114 3.04 12.59 1.59
C MET A 114 3.57 13.81 0.83
N LYS A 115 4.86 14.15 0.98
CA LYS A 115 5.49 15.22 0.19
C LYS A 115 5.55 14.85 -1.30
N LEU A 116 5.93 13.62 -1.63
CA LEU A 116 5.99 13.13 -3.01
C LEU A 116 4.60 13.23 -3.68
N LYS A 117 3.57 12.72 -2.99
CA LYS A 117 2.18 12.85 -3.39
C LYS A 117 1.81 14.30 -3.68
N MET A 118 2.04 15.20 -2.72
CA MET A 118 1.70 16.62 -2.87
C MET A 118 2.41 17.27 -4.08
N MET A 119 3.63 16.85 -4.40
CA MET A 119 4.35 17.35 -5.58
C MET A 119 3.66 16.90 -6.88
N PHE A 120 3.25 15.64 -6.97
CA PHE A 120 2.55 15.10 -8.13
C PHE A 120 1.17 15.75 -8.30
N GLU A 121 0.40 15.84 -7.21
CA GLU A 121 -0.93 16.42 -7.22
C GLU A 121 -0.92 17.91 -7.58
N LYS A 122 0.14 18.64 -7.20
CA LYS A 122 0.29 20.06 -7.58
C LYS A 122 0.39 20.26 -9.09
N GLU A 123 0.95 19.28 -9.80
CA GLU A 123 1.08 19.28 -11.25
C GLU A 123 -0.14 18.64 -11.94
N GLY A 124 -1.20 18.34 -11.18
CA GLY A 124 -2.44 17.77 -11.69
C GLY A 124 -2.41 16.26 -11.91
N ILE A 125 -1.36 15.58 -11.43
CA ILE A 125 -1.24 14.12 -11.50
C ILE A 125 -1.92 13.52 -10.27
N VAL A 126 -2.92 12.68 -10.49
CA VAL A 126 -3.55 11.92 -9.41
C VAL A 126 -2.56 10.86 -8.95
N PHE A 127 -2.14 10.92 -7.68
CA PHE A 127 -1.04 10.09 -7.18
C PHE A 127 -1.34 8.58 -7.27
N SER A 128 -2.57 8.16 -6.98
CA SER A 128 -3.00 6.76 -7.12
C SER A 128 -2.98 6.24 -8.56
N ASP A 129 -3.01 7.12 -9.57
CA ASP A 129 -2.97 6.70 -10.97
C ASP A 129 -1.56 6.29 -11.40
N VAL A 130 -0.52 6.76 -10.71
CA VAL A 130 0.88 6.39 -10.95
C VAL A 130 1.44 5.42 -9.91
N LEU A 131 0.98 5.53 -8.67
CA LEU A 131 1.37 4.72 -7.53
C LEU A 131 0.12 4.29 -6.73
N PRO A 132 -0.62 3.28 -7.23
CA PRO A 132 -1.78 2.73 -6.54
C PRO A 132 -1.39 2.09 -5.21
N GLY A 133 -2.34 2.09 -4.27
CA GLY A 133 -2.13 1.62 -2.90
C GLY A 133 -2.85 0.31 -2.65
N PHE A 134 -2.18 -0.55 -1.90
CA PHE A 134 -2.59 -1.92 -1.63
C PHE A 134 -2.36 -2.24 -0.14
N MET A 135 -3.06 -3.25 0.38
CA MET A 135 -3.00 -3.65 1.79
C MET A 135 -2.56 -5.12 1.92
N ASP A 136 -1.49 -5.38 2.68
CA ASP A 136 -1.11 -6.71 3.16
C ASP A 136 -0.89 -7.75 2.05
N TYR A 137 -0.45 -7.34 0.86
CA TYR A 137 -0.46 -8.20 -0.34
C TYR A 137 0.54 -9.35 -0.27
N PHE A 138 1.66 -9.18 0.44
CA PHE A 138 2.79 -10.12 0.35
C PHE A 138 3.02 -11.00 1.58
N TYR A 139 2.16 -10.91 2.59
CA TYR A 139 2.30 -11.76 3.78
C TYR A 139 1.79 -13.20 3.61
N SER A 140 0.94 -13.46 2.61
CA SER A 140 0.30 -14.77 2.43
C SER A 140 0.68 -15.51 1.14
N ASN A 141 1.40 -14.87 0.20
CA ASN A 141 1.59 -15.33 -1.19
C ASN A 141 0.28 -15.74 -1.90
N GLN A 142 -0.87 -15.34 -1.35
CA GLN A 142 -2.20 -15.75 -1.76
C GLN A 142 -3.11 -14.54 -1.89
N LEU A 143 -3.58 -14.32 -3.11
CA LEU A 143 -4.44 -13.22 -3.48
C LEU A 143 -5.88 -13.67 -3.56
N SER A 144 -6.78 -12.80 -3.13
CA SER A 144 -8.18 -12.91 -3.48
C SER A 144 -8.39 -12.61 -4.97
N LYS A 145 -9.62 -12.84 -5.45
CA LYS A 145 -9.99 -12.44 -6.82
C LYS A 145 -9.90 -10.93 -7.03
N GLU A 146 -10.26 -10.14 -6.02
CA GLU A 146 -10.22 -8.69 -6.09
C GLU A 146 -8.78 -8.20 -6.21
N ASP A 147 -7.89 -8.73 -5.38
CA ASP A 147 -6.46 -8.41 -5.38
C ASP A 147 -5.82 -8.71 -6.74
N LYS A 148 -6.11 -9.89 -7.31
CA LYS A 148 -5.68 -10.25 -8.67
C LYS A 148 -6.17 -9.23 -9.70
N GLU A 149 -7.46 -8.88 -9.67
CA GLU A 149 -8.03 -7.92 -10.62
C GLU A 149 -7.45 -6.52 -10.47
N GLN A 150 -7.06 -6.11 -9.26
CA GLN A 150 -6.41 -4.83 -9.03
C GLN A 150 -4.95 -4.85 -9.54
N MET A 151 -4.20 -5.93 -9.30
CA MET A 151 -2.83 -6.08 -9.83
C MET A 151 -2.81 -6.13 -11.36
N GLU A 152 -3.79 -6.78 -12.00
CA GLU A 152 -3.94 -6.78 -13.47
C GLU A 152 -4.26 -5.39 -14.05
N ARG A 153 -4.68 -4.43 -13.22
CA ARG A 153 -5.01 -3.06 -13.60
C ARG A 153 -3.94 -2.05 -13.18
N LEU A 154 -2.76 -2.51 -12.78
CA LEU A 154 -1.67 -1.61 -12.47
C LEU A 154 -1.35 -0.70 -13.66
N PRO A 155 -0.93 0.54 -13.39
CA PRO A 155 -0.63 1.52 -14.43
C PRO A 155 0.40 1.03 -15.44
N ASP A 156 0.25 1.50 -16.67
CA ASP A 156 1.24 1.26 -17.72
C ASP A 156 2.55 2.02 -17.39
N PRO A 157 3.71 1.33 -17.35
CA PRO A 157 4.97 1.97 -16.97
C PRO A 157 5.38 3.12 -17.89
N THR A 158 5.12 3.00 -19.20
CA THR A 158 5.46 4.04 -20.18
C THR A 158 4.62 5.30 -19.94
N TRP A 159 3.33 5.12 -19.64
CA TRP A 159 2.45 6.22 -19.27
C TRP A 159 2.90 6.89 -17.96
N CYS A 160 3.22 6.12 -16.92
CA CYS A 160 3.71 6.67 -15.65
C CYS A 160 4.99 7.48 -15.83
N LEU A 161 5.97 6.94 -16.56
CA LEU A 161 7.21 7.64 -16.87
C LEU A 161 6.94 8.98 -17.58
N SER A 162 6.06 8.96 -18.60
CA SER A 162 5.68 10.17 -19.33
C SER A 162 5.07 11.25 -18.42
N LYS A 163 4.26 10.86 -17.43
CA LYS A 163 3.63 11.79 -16.49
C LYS A 163 4.64 12.42 -15.54
N VAL A 164 5.64 11.67 -15.10
CA VAL A 164 6.68 12.21 -14.22
C VAL A 164 7.65 13.11 -14.99
N ASP A 165 7.94 12.78 -16.25
CA ASP A 165 8.78 13.61 -17.11
C ASP A 165 8.09 14.91 -17.56
N GLU A 166 6.75 14.97 -17.51
CA GLU A 166 5.99 16.22 -17.72
C GLU A 166 6.20 17.24 -16.59
N ILE A 167 6.72 16.83 -15.41
CA ILE A 167 6.95 17.73 -14.29
C ILE A 167 8.26 18.51 -14.52
N GLU A 168 8.14 19.71 -15.09
CA GLU A 168 9.28 20.58 -15.38
C GLU A 168 10.07 20.95 -14.11
N GLY A 169 11.38 20.69 -14.13
CA GLY A 169 12.28 21.08 -13.04
C GLY A 169 12.21 20.20 -11.79
N LEU A 170 11.51 19.06 -11.84
CA LEU A 170 11.36 18.15 -10.69
C LEU A 170 12.73 17.74 -10.11
N ASP A 171 13.64 17.33 -10.99
CA ASP A 171 14.95 16.83 -10.58
C ASP A 171 15.78 17.95 -9.94
N GLU A 172 15.75 19.18 -10.47
CA GLU A 172 16.43 20.34 -9.89
C GLU A 172 15.85 20.75 -8.54
N ILE A 173 14.52 20.75 -8.42
CA ILE A 173 13.82 21.06 -7.16
C ILE A 173 14.21 20.04 -6.10
N LEU A 174 14.11 18.75 -6.41
CA LEU A 174 14.38 17.68 -5.46
C LEU A 174 15.85 17.65 -5.05
N LYS A 175 16.80 17.78 -5.99
CA LYS A 175 18.25 17.86 -5.67
C LYS A 175 18.58 18.96 -4.68
N SER A 176 17.87 20.08 -4.74
CA SER A 176 18.12 21.25 -3.87
C SER A 176 17.37 21.22 -2.54
N THR A 177 16.31 20.42 -2.39
CA THR A 177 15.43 20.43 -1.22
C THR A 177 15.41 19.14 -0.42
N ASN A 178 15.50 17.97 -1.07
CA ASN A 178 15.44 16.67 -0.42
C ASN A 178 16.08 15.56 -1.27
N SER A 179 17.29 15.14 -0.90
CA SER A 179 18.04 14.11 -1.62
C SER A 179 17.36 12.74 -1.60
N GLU A 180 16.71 12.37 -0.49
CA GLU A 180 16.00 11.08 -0.37
C GLU A 180 14.82 11.01 -1.36
N LEU A 181 14.06 12.11 -1.49
CA LEU A 181 12.98 12.20 -2.47
C LEU A 181 13.49 12.22 -3.90
N HIS A 182 14.62 12.90 -4.14
CA HIS A 182 15.26 12.88 -5.43
C HIS A 182 15.66 11.45 -5.83
N ASP A 183 16.32 10.72 -4.94
CA ASP A 183 16.77 9.35 -5.18
C ASP A 183 15.58 8.41 -5.39
N MET A 184 14.48 8.60 -4.66
CA MET A 184 13.25 7.86 -4.88
C MET A 184 12.65 8.13 -6.26
N VAL A 185 12.56 9.39 -6.70
CA VAL A 185 12.04 9.72 -8.04
C VAL A 185 12.92 9.15 -9.15
N LEU A 186 14.25 9.15 -8.97
CA LEU A 186 15.15 8.49 -9.90
C LEU A 186 14.91 6.98 -9.96
N TRP A 187 14.71 6.34 -8.81
CA TRP A 187 14.39 4.91 -8.76
C TRP A 187 13.04 4.60 -9.43
N LEU A 188 12.00 5.39 -9.19
CA LEU A 188 10.70 5.25 -9.87
C LEU A 188 10.85 5.33 -11.39
N LYS A 189 11.57 6.36 -11.89
CA LYS A 189 11.87 6.53 -13.32
C LYS A 189 12.63 5.33 -13.88
N GLU A 190 13.63 4.84 -13.16
CA GLU A 190 14.42 3.67 -13.56
C GLU A 190 13.55 2.41 -13.68
N MET A 191 12.68 2.17 -12.70
CA MET A 191 11.75 1.03 -12.70
C MET A 191 10.79 1.09 -13.88
N TRP A 192 10.14 2.23 -14.10
CA TRP A 192 9.24 2.39 -15.23
C TRP A 192 9.94 2.26 -16.58
N HIS A 193 11.19 2.74 -16.70
CA HIS A 193 11.99 2.58 -17.91
C HIS A 193 12.35 1.11 -18.21
N LYS A 194 12.37 0.26 -17.20
CA LYS A 194 12.61 -1.18 -17.30
C LYS A 194 11.32 -2.01 -17.35
N ASP A 195 10.18 -1.36 -17.61
CA ASP A 195 8.84 -1.94 -17.72
C ASP A 195 8.31 -2.57 -16.41
N TYR A 196 8.79 -2.11 -15.25
CA TYR A 196 8.21 -2.53 -13.97
C TYR A 196 6.89 -1.80 -13.72
N GLN A 197 5.92 -2.54 -13.19
CA GLN A 197 4.70 -2.01 -12.62
C GLN A 197 4.91 -1.79 -11.12
N LEU A 198 4.39 -0.67 -10.61
CA LEU A 198 4.68 -0.23 -9.25
C LEU A 198 3.41 -0.06 -8.43
N PHE A 199 3.54 -0.30 -7.13
CA PHE A 199 2.49 0.00 -6.17
C PHE A 199 3.03 0.25 -4.78
N ILE A 200 2.22 0.89 -3.95
CA ILE A 200 2.51 1.21 -2.55
C ILE A 200 1.85 0.17 -1.66
N ASP A 201 2.61 -0.37 -0.72
CA ASP A 201 2.09 -1.17 0.38
C ASP A 201 2.34 -0.43 1.71
N TYR A 202 1.32 -0.43 2.56
CA TYR A 202 1.37 0.21 3.87
C TYR A 202 0.71 -0.68 4.90
N ASP A 203 1.54 -1.27 5.76
CA ASP A 203 1.10 -2.11 6.86
C ASP A 203 1.35 -1.40 8.21
N GLU A 204 0.31 -0.71 8.70
CA GLU A 204 0.29 -0.12 10.04
C GLU A 204 -0.14 -1.16 11.10
N ALA A 205 -0.87 -2.21 10.69
CA ALA A 205 -1.49 -3.16 11.61
C ALA A 205 -0.48 -4.10 12.24
N MET A 206 0.56 -4.52 11.51
CA MET A 206 1.57 -5.44 12.04
C MET A 206 2.73 -4.77 12.77
N THR A 207 2.95 -3.46 12.57
CA THR A 207 3.88 -2.70 13.41
C THR A 207 3.35 -2.48 14.84
N ILE A 208 2.02 -2.53 15.03
CA ILE A 208 1.38 -2.42 16.36
C ILE A 208 1.40 -3.76 17.12
N THR A 209 1.83 -4.86 16.49
CA THR A 209 2.21 -6.10 17.19
C THR A 209 3.53 -5.88 17.94
N ILE A 210 3.41 -5.23 19.10
CA ILE A 210 4.49 -4.81 19.99
C ILE A 210 5.51 -5.92 20.26
N SER A 211 6.77 -5.61 19.98
CA SER A 211 7.98 -6.18 20.60
C SER A 211 8.00 -5.98 22.11
#